data_AF-A0A7V4HUY7-F1
#
_entry.id   AF-A0A7V4HUY7-F1
#
_cell.length_a   1.000
_cell.length_b   1.000
_cell.length_c   1.000
_cell.angle_alpha   90.00
_cell.angle_beta   90.00
_cell.angle_gamma   90.00
#
_symmetry.space_group_name_H-M   'P 1'
#
loop_
_entity.id
_entity.type
_entity.pdbx_description
1 polymer ?
#
loop_
_entity_poly.entity_id
_entity_poly.type
_entity_poly.pdbx_seq_one_letter_code
_entity_poly.pdbx_strand_id
1 'polypeptide(L)'
;METLVPTLAGLALMAAVVYLFRRVVRAPRGVSREDPPGIRSVAVFRGEDPELFADDRADEPYVGVRLFRQLCQALSAPGIVIEQTGPVQNAQGARCLVDGEPLGVVLEWLEGRWALSVEWVPRSKAEIRHVLLAQEFYAPNDTLALRRLLTMLDRWLKAHPKLSQVGWHRKEDWMDQRPSAPAATPVEP
;
A
#
# COMPACT_ATOMS: atom_id res chain seq x y z
N MET A 1 -37.40 -9.54 21.75
CA MET A 1 -36.23 -10.27 22.30
C MET A 1 -35.94 -11.57 21.54
N GLU A 2 -36.96 -12.25 20.99
CA GLU A 2 -36.83 -13.55 20.29
C GLU A 2 -36.03 -13.52 18.97
N THR A 3 -35.88 -12.37 18.31
CA THR A 3 -35.12 -12.23 17.06
C THR A 3 -33.64 -11.89 17.27
N LEU A 4 -33.24 -11.44 18.46
CA LEU A 4 -31.86 -11.02 18.75
C LEU A 4 -30.92 -12.22 18.93
N VAL A 5 -31.38 -13.27 19.59
CA VAL A 5 -30.59 -14.48 19.88
C VAL A 5 -30.14 -15.22 18.61
N PRO A 6 -31.01 -15.53 17.62
CA PRO A 6 -30.58 -16.20 16.39
C PRO A 6 -29.66 -15.32 15.54
N THR A 7 -29.87 -14.00 15.52
CA THR A 7 -28.97 -13.07 14.82
C THR A 7 -27.59 -13.02 15.46
N LEU A 8 -27.51 -12.94 16.79
CA LEU A 8 -26.23 -12.97 17.51
C LEU A 8 -25.50 -14.31 17.34
N ALA A 9 -26.22 -15.44 17.36
CA ALA A 9 -25.65 -16.76 17.09
C ALA A 9 -25.10 -16.87 15.65
N GLY A 10 -25.84 -16.34 14.66
CA GLY A 10 -25.38 -16.28 13.28
C GLY A 10 -24.12 -15.42 13.09
N LEU A 11 -24.09 -14.22 13.71
CA LEU A 11 -22.92 -13.35 13.69
C LEU A 11 -21.71 -13.99 14.38
N ALA A 12 -21.92 -14.63 15.54
CA ALA A 12 -20.86 -15.33 16.27
C ALA A 12 -20.29 -16.49 15.45
N LEU A 13 -21.14 -17.26 14.75
CA LEU A 13 -20.70 -18.34 13.88
C LEU A 13 -19.89 -17.81 12.68
N MET A 14 -20.35 -16.75 12.03
CA MET A 14 -19.59 -16.12 10.94
C MET A 14 -18.23 -15.60 11.42
N ALA A 15 -18.20 -14.93 12.59
CA ALA A 15 -16.96 -14.47 13.20
C ALA A 15 -16.01 -15.64 13.52
N ALA A 16 -16.52 -16.75 14.05
CA ALA A 16 -15.74 -17.95 14.33
C ALA A 16 -15.17 -18.58 13.04
N VAL A 17 -15.95 -18.66 11.97
CA VAL A 17 -15.50 -19.17 10.67
C VAL A 17 -14.40 -18.29 10.07
N VAL A 18 -14.57 -16.97 10.09
CA VAL A 18 -13.55 -16.02 9.62
C VAL A 18 -12.28 -16.12 10.46
N TYR A 19 -12.42 -16.22 11.79
CA TYR A 19 -11.28 -16.40 12.69
C TYR A 19 -10.52 -17.70 12.40
N LEU A 20 -11.24 -18.81 12.24
CA LEU A 20 -10.64 -20.11 11.94
C LEU A 20 -9.94 -20.09 10.57
N PHE A 21 -10.57 -19.49 9.55
CA PHE A 21 -9.98 -19.30 8.23
C PHE A 21 -8.66 -18.53 8.32
N ARG A 22 -8.65 -17.38 9.00
CA ARG A 22 -7.44 -16.56 9.19
C ARG A 22 -6.32 -17.28 9.95
N ARG A 23 -6.67 -18.21 10.86
CA ARG A 23 -5.70 -19.02 11.62
C ARG A 23 -5.12 -20.19 10.81
N VAL A 24 -5.91 -20.78 9.92
CA VAL A 24 -5.56 -22.04 9.23
C VAL A 24 -4.99 -21.80 7.83
N VAL A 25 -5.46 -20.76 7.15
CA VAL A 25 -4.98 -20.43 5.80
C VAL A 25 -3.60 -19.80 5.89
N ARG A 26 -2.62 -20.50 5.34
CA ARG A 26 -1.24 -20.05 5.28
C ARG A 26 -1.07 -18.98 4.22
N ALA A 27 -0.17 -18.04 4.47
CA ALA A 27 0.27 -17.09 3.46
C ALA A 27 0.78 -17.81 2.19
N PRO A 28 0.70 -17.16 1.01
CA PRO A 28 1.35 -17.65 -0.20
C PRO A 28 2.81 -18.02 0.05
N ARG A 29 3.34 -18.99 -0.71
CA ARG A 29 4.75 -19.39 -0.53
C ARG A 29 5.68 -18.25 -0.93
N GLY A 30 6.66 -17.96 -0.06
CA GLY A 30 7.70 -16.97 -0.36
C GLY A 30 7.23 -15.53 -0.29
N VAL A 31 6.14 -15.23 0.44
CA VAL A 31 5.76 -13.86 0.79
C VAL A 31 5.89 -13.64 2.30
N SER A 32 6.27 -12.43 2.68
CA SER A 32 6.38 -11.98 4.06
C SER A 32 5.47 -10.78 4.28
N ARG A 33 5.06 -10.56 5.53
CA ARG A 33 4.42 -9.29 5.95
C ARG A 33 5.45 -8.21 6.28
N GLU A 34 6.63 -8.66 6.70
CA GLU A 34 7.76 -7.80 7.05
C GLU A 34 8.56 -7.45 5.81
N ASP A 35 9.02 -6.20 5.75
CA ASP A 35 9.95 -5.78 4.72
C ASP A 35 11.22 -6.64 4.73
N PRO A 36 11.83 -6.89 3.55
CA PRO A 36 13.13 -7.53 3.51
C PRO A 36 14.18 -6.76 4.33
N PRO A 37 15.23 -7.43 4.83
CA PRO A 37 16.31 -6.76 5.55
C PRO A 37 16.90 -5.59 4.74
N GLY A 38 17.04 -4.43 5.37
CA GLY A 38 17.58 -3.21 4.74
C GLY A 38 16.61 -2.48 3.81
N ILE A 39 15.38 -2.96 3.64
CA ILE A 39 14.33 -2.31 2.85
C ILE A 39 13.32 -1.62 3.77
N ARG A 40 12.85 -0.46 3.31
CA ARG A 40 11.72 0.30 3.86
C ARG A 40 10.77 0.60 2.72
N SER A 41 9.61 -0.02 2.72
CA SER A 41 8.65 0.08 1.61
C SER A 41 7.58 1.16 1.79
N VAL A 42 7.58 1.88 2.92
CA VAL A 42 6.59 2.92 3.23
C VAL A 42 7.27 4.28 3.32
N ALA A 43 6.88 5.21 2.45
CA ALA A 43 7.25 6.62 2.55
C ALA A 43 6.12 7.43 3.19
N VAL A 44 6.42 8.16 4.25
CA VAL A 44 5.49 9.09 4.91
C VAL A 44 5.94 10.51 4.62
N PHE A 45 5.00 11.38 4.26
CA PHE A 45 5.29 12.77 3.92
C PHE A 45 4.08 13.70 4.16
N ARG A 46 4.33 15.00 4.07
CA ARG A 46 3.31 16.05 4.14
C ARG A 46 3.18 16.79 2.82
N GLY A 47 1.96 17.27 2.56
CA GLY A 47 1.65 18.24 1.53
C GLY A 47 0.30 18.84 1.86
N GLU A 48 0.20 20.16 1.87
CA GLU A 48 -1.01 20.89 2.30
C GLU A 48 -1.68 21.66 1.15
N ASP A 49 -1.15 21.55 -0.07
CA ASP A 49 -1.71 22.23 -1.24
C ASP A 49 -3.09 21.66 -1.65
N PRO A 50 -4.17 22.41 -1.45
CA PRO A 50 -5.52 21.93 -1.73
C PRO A 50 -5.72 21.53 -3.19
N GLU A 51 -5.00 22.11 -4.15
CA GLU A 51 -5.16 21.79 -5.58
C GLU A 51 -4.55 20.45 -5.98
N LEU A 52 -3.56 19.97 -5.23
CA LEU A 52 -2.98 18.62 -5.40
C LEU A 52 -3.84 17.51 -4.81
N PHE A 53 -4.72 17.88 -3.89
CA PHE A 53 -5.50 16.93 -3.09
C PHE A 53 -7.01 17.08 -3.30
N ALA A 54 -7.45 18.12 -4.01
CA ALA A 54 -8.82 18.29 -4.47
C ALA A 54 -9.14 17.25 -5.55
N ASP A 55 -10.20 16.49 -5.30
CA ASP A 55 -10.77 15.61 -6.31
C ASP A 55 -11.46 16.42 -7.40
N ASP A 56 -11.52 15.86 -8.60
CA ASP A 56 -12.25 16.46 -9.72
C ASP A 56 -13.78 16.42 -9.48
N ARG A 57 -14.26 15.82 -8.37
CA ARG A 57 -15.66 15.67 -7.96
C ARG A 57 -15.84 16.01 -6.48
N ALA A 58 -16.84 16.84 -6.16
CA ALA A 58 -17.11 17.35 -4.82
C ALA A 58 -17.57 16.29 -3.80
N ASP A 59 -18.04 15.12 -4.29
CA ASP A 59 -18.76 14.13 -3.47
C ASP A 59 -18.02 12.78 -3.35
N GLU A 60 -16.81 12.67 -3.90
CA GLU A 60 -16.03 11.43 -3.83
C GLU A 60 -15.07 11.46 -2.63
N PRO A 61 -14.96 10.36 -1.87
CA PRO A 61 -14.10 10.28 -0.67
C PRO A 61 -12.60 10.14 -1.00
N TYR A 62 -12.18 10.33 -2.25
CA TYR A 62 -10.93 9.78 -2.79
C TYR A 62 -9.76 10.75 -2.75
N VAL A 63 -9.44 11.29 -1.57
CA VAL A 63 -8.32 12.22 -1.36
C VAL A 63 -7.05 11.76 -2.10
N GLY A 64 -6.49 12.62 -2.95
CA GLY A 64 -5.15 12.43 -3.54
C GLY A 64 -5.10 11.87 -4.97
N VAL A 65 -6.22 11.79 -5.70
CA VAL A 65 -6.23 11.33 -7.12
C VAL A 65 -5.23 12.08 -7.99
N ARG A 66 -5.13 13.41 -7.84
CA ARG A 66 -4.23 14.23 -8.66
C ARG A 66 -2.77 13.98 -8.33
N LEU A 67 -2.41 13.92 -7.05
CA LEU A 67 -1.07 13.52 -6.60
C LEU A 67 -0.71 12.13 -7.16
N PHE A 68 -1.63 11.17 -7.05
CA PHE A 68 -1.43 9.81 -7.54
C PHE A 68 -1.24 9.76 -9.06
N ARG A 69 -2.03 10.52 -9.81
CA ARG A 69 -1.91 10.63 -11.27
C ARG A 69 -0.55 11.19 -11.68
N GLN A 70 -0.07 12.24 -11.00
CA GLN A 70 1.25 12.81 -11.23
C GLN A 70 2.37 11.80 -10.91
N LEU A 71 2.22 11.05 -9.81
CA LEU A 71 3.13 9.97 -9.46
C LEU A 71 3.19 8.90 -10.57
N CYS A 72 2.05 8.39 -11.02
CA CYS A 72 1.99 7.39 -12.10
C CYS A 72 2.65 7.90 -13.39
N GLN A 73 2.39 9.16 -13.77
CA GLN A 73 3.03 9.78 -14.93
C GLN A 73 4.55 9.86 -14.78
N ALA A 74 5.03 10.25 -13.61
CA ALA A 74 6.46 10.34 -13.32
C ALA A 74 7.15 8.96 -13.31
N LEU A 75 6.46 7.93 -12.82
CA LEU A 75 6.96 6.55 -12.86
C LEU A 75 7.02 6.00 -14.29
N SER A 76 6.06 6.33 -15.15
CA SER A 76 6.06 5.89 -16.54
C SER A 76 7.18 6.48 -17.39
N ALA A 77 7.63 7.70 -17.11
CA ALA A 77 8.68 8.38 -17.89
C ALA A 77 9.99 7.57 -18.05
N PRO A 78 10.54 6.93 -17.00
CA PRO A 78 11.73 6.06 -17.10
C PRO A 78 11.42 4.58 -17.44
N GLY A 79 10.24 4.28 -17.99
CA GLY A 79 9.90 2.97 -18.54
C GLY A 79 9.24 1.98 -17.58
N ILE A 80 8.71 2.42 -16.44
CA ILE A 80 7.82 1.57 -15.63
C ILE A 80 6.45 1.53 -16.30
N VAL A 81 5.95 0.33 -16.58
CA VAL A 81 4.61 0.16 -17.18
C VAL A 81 3.58 0.16 -16.06
N ILE A 82 2.56 1.01 -16.16
CA ILE A 82 1.44 1.03 -15.23
C ILE A 82 0.32 0.20 -15.85
N GLU A 83 0.11 -1.03 -15.36
CA GLU A 83 -0.86 -1.99 -15.94
C GLU A 83 -2.30 -1.69 -15.51
N GLN A 84 -2.48 -1.24 -14.27
CA GLN A 84 -3.79 -0.96 -13.69
C GLN A 84 -3.67 0.17 -12.68
N THR A 85 -4.68 1.05 -12.64
CA THR A 85 -4.85 2.06 -11.58
C THR A 85 -6.30 2.01 -11.09
N GLY A 86 -6.53 2.44 -9.85
CA GLY A 86 -7.89 2.62 -9.34
C GLY A 86 -7.94 2.81 -7.84
N PRO A 87 -9.13 3.11 -7.31
CA PRO A 87 -9.32 3.24 -5.88
C PRO A 87 -9.11 1.88 -5.20
N VAL A 88 -8.48 1.92 -4.03
CA VAL A 88 -8.35 0.80 -3.09
C VAL A 88 -8.82 1.34 -1.75
N GLN A 89 -9.84 0.77 -1.11
CA GLN A 89 -10.40 1.18 0.19
C GLN A 89 -9.76 2.41 0.88
N ASN A 90 -10.28 3.63 0.62
CA ASN A 90 -9.77 4.93 1.14
C ASN A 90 -8.36 5.36 0.67
N ALA A 91 -7.90 4.83 -0.46
CA ALA A 91 -6.57 5.01 -1.04
C ALA A 91 -6.63 4.93 -2.58
N GLN A 92 -5.51 5.23 -3.23
CA GLN A 92 -5.29 5.03 -4.67
C GLN A 92 -4.21 3.98 -4.88
N GLY A 93 -4.46 3.02 -5.76
CA GLY A 93 -3.55 1.92 -6.04
C GLY A 93 -3.17 1.82 -7.51
N ALA A 94 -1.94 1.37 -7.77
CA ALA A 94 -1.45 1.05 -9.09
C ALA A 94 -0.69 -0.27 -9.07
N ARG A 95 -0.86 -1.04 -10.15
CA ARG A 95 -0.01 -2.18 -10.47
C ARG A 95 1.05 -1.72 -11.46
N CYS A 96 2.29 -1.69 -11.00
CA CYS A 96 3.46 -1.29 -11.75
C CYS A 96 4.25 -2.53 -12.19
N LEU A 97 4.62 -2.62 -13.46
CA LEU A 97 5.54 -3.63 -13.96
C LEU A 97 6.93 -3.00 -14.10
N VAL A 98 7.87 -3.45 -13.27
CA VAL A 98 9.24 -2.95 -13.19
C VAL A 98 10.18 -4.09 -13.54
N ASP A 99 10.90 -3.99 -14.65
CA ASP A 99 11.81 -5.05 -15.13
C ASP A 99 11.13 -6.44 -15.21
N GLY A 100 9.85 -6.46 -15.60
CA GLY A 100 9.02 -7.67 -15.71
C GLY A 100 8.42 -8.16 -14.38
N GLU A 101 8.67 -7.47 -13.26
CA GLU A 101 8.12 -7.80 -11.95
C GLU A 101 6.93 -6.89 -11.59
N PRO A 102 5.75 -7.45 -11.29
CA PRO A 102 4.61 -6.67 -10.82
C PRO A 102 4.80 -6.28 -9.34
N LEU A 103 4.74 -4.97 -9.09
CA LEU A 103 4.81 -4.33 -7.78
C LEU A 103 3.61 -3.38 -7.61
N GLY A 104 3.03 -3.37 -6.41
CA GLY A 104 1.90 -2.53 -6.07
C GLY A 104 2.41 -1.21 -5.52
N VAL A 105 1.81 -0.10 -5.92
CA VAL A 105 2.06 1.21 -5.32
C VAL A 105 0.73 1.74 -4.81
N VAL A 106 0.63 2.00 -3.51
CA VAL A 106 -0.60 2.45 -2.87
C VAL A 106 -0.33 3.78 -2.17
N LEU A 107 -1.16 4.78 -2.45
CA LEU A 107 -1.15 6.08 -1.80
C LEU A 107 -2.40 6.23 -0.93
N GLU A 108 -2.20 6.48 0.35
CA GLU A 108 -3.27 6.63 1.34
C GLU A 108 -3.05 7.85 2.24
N TRP A 109 -4.15 8.39 2.77
CA TRP A 109 -4.13 9.46 3.77
C TRP A 109 -4.43 8.88 5.16
N LEU A 110 -3.47 9.00 6.06
CA LEU A 110 -3.53 8.44 7.41
C LEU A 110 -3.12 9.51 8.43
N GLU A 111 -4.00 9.77 9.40
CA GLU A 111 -3.70 10.61 10.58
C GLU A 111 -3.08 11.98 10.25
N GLY A 112 -3.54 12.63 9.18
CA GLY A 112 -3.04 13.95 8.78
C GLY A 112 -1.74 13.92 7.98
N ARG A 113 -1.32 12.75 7.46
CA ARG A 113 -0.15 12.57 6.61
C ARG A 113 -0.46 11.66 5.43
N TRP A 114 0.35 11.79 4.39
CA TRP A 114 0.35 10.85 3.27
C TRP A 114 1.28 9.68 3.57
N ALA A 115 0.83 8.48 3.26
CA ALA A 115 1.66 7.28 3.21
C ALA A 115 1.62 6.71 1.80
N LEU A 116 2.80 6.46 1.24
CA LEU A 116 2.98 5.76 -0.03
C LEU A 116 3.69 4.44 0.25
N SER A 117 3.00 3.33 0.03
CA SER A 117 3.54 1.99 0.27
C SER A 117 3.79 1.24 -1.04
N VAL A 118 4.83 0.40 -1.03
CA VAL A 118 5.07 -0.59 -2.08
C VAL A 118 4.69 -1.97 -1.56
N GLU A 119 3.89 -2.70 -2.34
CA GLU A 119 3.29 -3.96 -1.93
C GLU A 119 3.56 -5.09 -2.91
N TRP A 120 3.54 -6.32 -2.41
CA TRP A 120 3.50 -7.50 -3.25
C TRP A 120 2.17 -7.59 -4.01
N VAL A 121 2.24 -7.97 -5.29
CA VAL A 121 1.06 -8.10 -6.15
C VAL A 121 0.73 -9.58 -6.40
N PRO A 122 -0.51 -10.01 -6.15
CA PRO A 122 -0.94 -11.36 -6.47
C PRO A 122 -0.94 -11.61 -7.99
N ARG A 123 -0.48 -12.79 -8.41
CA ARG A 123 -0.35 -13.17 -9.83
C ARG A 123 -1.38 -14.22 -10.25
N SER A 124 -1.87 -15.01 -9.31
CA SER A 124 -2.83 -16.10 -9.55
C SER A 124 -4.20 -15.82 -8.91
N LYS A 125 -5.25 -16.48 -9.43
CA LYS A 125 -6.60 -16.41 -8.85
C LYS A 125 -6.68 -16.92 -7.41
N ALA A 126 -5.75 -17.78 -6.98
CA ALA A 126 -5.69 -18.28 -5.62
C ALA A 126 -5.12 -17.21 -4.67
N GLU A 127 -4.04 -16.56 -5.08
CA GLU A 127 -3.42 -15.45 -4.37
C GLU A 127 -4.36 -14.24 -4.25
N ILE A 128 -5.06 -13.89 -5.33
CA ILE A 128 -6.07 -12.81 -5.31
C ILE A 128 -7.15 -13.12 -4.26
N ARG A 129 -7.69 -14.34 -4.28
CA ARG A 129 -8.69 -14.78 -3.30
C ARG A 129 -8.15 -14.77 -1.86
N HIS A 130 -6.90 -15.18 -1.68
CA HIS A 130 -6.23 -15.13 -0.39
C HIS A 130 -6.17 -13.70 0.16
N VAL A 131 -5.66 -12.75 -0.63
CA VAL A 131 -5.57 -11.33 -0.21
C VAL A 131 -6.96 -10.77 0.13
N LEU A 132 -7.96 -11.03 -0.72
CA LEU A 132 -9.34 -10.56 -0.49
C LEU A 132 -9.96 -11.10 0.81
N LEU A 133 -9.70 -12.36 1.16
CA LEU A 133 -10.30 -13.02 2.33
C LEU A 133 -9.50 -12.78 3.62
N ALA A 134 -8.18 -12.83 3.52
CA ALA A 134 -7.29 -12.61 4.65
C ALA A 134 -7.29 -11.13 5.07
N GLN A 135 -7.53 -10.21 4.12
CA GLN A 135 -7.35 -8.76 4.30
C GLN A 135 -5.94 -8.45 4.81
N GLU A 136 -4.95 -9.18 4.27
CA GLU A 136 -3.55 -9.05 4.64
C GLU A 136 -2.77 -8.41 3.50
N PHE A 137 -1.83 -7.54 3.89
CA PHE A 137 -0.87 -6.92 3.00
C PHE A 137 0.48 -7.63 3.15
N TYR A 138 1.16 -7.85 2.02
CA TYR A 138 2.47 -8.49 1.99
C TYR A 138 3.52 -7.53 1.45
N ALA A 139 4.73 -7.64 2.00
CA ALA A 139 5.90 -6.94 1.50
C ALA A 139 6.41 -7.61 0.21
N PRO A 140 6.89 -6.84 -0.77
CA PRO A 140 7.57 -7.37 -1.93
C PRO A 140 8.90 -8.03 -1.53
N ASN A 141 9.40 -8.94 -2.38
CA ASN A 141 10.72 -9.54 -2.20
C ASN A 141 11.82 -8.53 -2.52
N ASP A 142 13.00 -8.69 -1.90
CA ASP A 142 14.16 -7.86 -2.22
C ASP A 142 14.71 -8.20 -3.61
N THR A 143 14.31 -7.41 -4.60
CA THR A 143 14.74 -7.54 -5.99
C THR A 143 15.30 -6.22 -6.52
N LEU A 144 16.05 -6.30 -7.61
CA LEU A 144 16.52 -5.09 -8.32
C LEU A 144 15.35 -4.20 -8.76
N ALA A 145 14.23 -4.81 -9.18
CA ALA A 145 13.02 -4.10 -9.56
C ALA A 145 12.44 -3.31 -8.38
N LEU A 146 12.35 -3.92 -7.19
CA LEU A 146 11.92 -3.24 -5.97
C LEU A 146 12.84 -2.06 -5.63
N ARG A 147 14.16 -2.31 -5.56
CA ARG A 147 15.14 -1.27 -5.21
C ARG A 147 15.10 -0.09 -6.20
N ARG A 148 14.93 -0.38 -7.50
CA ARG A 148 14.77 0.63 -8.55
C ARG A 148 13.50 1.46 -8.35
N LEU A 149 12.36 0.80 -8.13
CA LEU A 149 11.09 1.47 -7.88
C LEU A 149 11.20 2.39 -6.65
N LEU A 150 11.69 1.87 -5.53
CA LEU A 150 11.86 2.64 -4.29
C LEU A 150 12.78 3.86 -4.49
N THR A 151 13.90 3.68 -5.19
CA THR A 151 14.82 4.80 -5.51
C THR A 151 14.15 5.87 -6.35
N MET A 152 13.33 5.47 -7.33
CA MET A 152 12.58 6.41 -8.15
C MET A 152 11.51 7.15 -7.37
N LEU A 153 10.79 6.44 -6.50
CA LEU A 153 9.81 7.03 -5.59
C LEU A 153 10.46 8.05 -4.67
N ASP A 154 11.59 7.70 -4.04
CA ASP A 154 12.35 8.60 -3.16
C ASP A 154 12.75 9.89 -3.88
N ARG A 155 13.32 9.75 -5.08
CA ARG A 155 13.73 10.90 -5.89
C ARG A 155 12.55 11.78 -6.24
N TRP A 156 11.44 11.20 -6.69
CA TRP A 156 10.26 11.97 -7.07
C TRP A 156 9.65 12.69 -5.87
N LEU A 157 9.45 11.99 -4.75
CA LEU A 157 8.88 12.55 -3.53
C LEU A 157 9.70 13.74 -3.01
N LYS A 158 11.03 13.61 -2.99
CA LYS A 158 11.94 14.68 -2.53
C LYS A 158 12.08 15.83 -3.51
N ALA A 159 11.97 15.57 -4.81
CA ALA A 159 12.03 16.62 -5.84
C ALA A 159 10.71 17.38 -5.98
N HIS A 160 9.60 16.82 -5.49
CA HIS A 160 8.29 17.43 -5.65
C HIS A 160 8.17 18.71 -4.78
N PRO A 161 7.93 19.90 -5.38
CA PRO A 161 8.06 21.19 -4.68
C PRO A 161 7.02 21.41 -3.57
N LYS A 162 5.92 20.66 -3.61
CA LYS A 162 4.79 20.78 -2.69
C LYS A 162 4.71 19.65 -1.66
N LEU A 163 5.70 18.74 -1.67
CA LEU A 163 5.83 17.69 -0.67
C LEU A 163 7.00 18.02 0.27
N SER A 164 6.87 17.63 1.53
CA SER A 164 7.88 17.89 2.55
C SER A 164 7.92 16.77 3.58
N GLN A 165 8.97 16.77 4.41
CA GLN A 165 9.15 15.81 5.51
C GLN A 165 9.08 14.34 5.06
N VAL A 166 9.64 14.04 3.88
CA VAL A 166 9.70 12.66 3.36
C VAL A 166 10.59 11.82 4.27
N GLY A 167 10.01 10.76 4.84
CA GLY A 167 10.71 9.79 5.68
C GLY A 167 10.26 8.37 5.35
N TRP A 168 11.21 7.43 5.39
CA TRP A 168 10.97 6.03 5.06
C TRP A 168 10.87 5.17 6.31
N HIS A 169 9.91 4.25 6.32
CA HIS A 169 9.60 3.34 7.41
C HIS A 169 9.51 1.90 6.90
N ARG A 170 9.78 0.95 7.80
CA ARG A 170 9.50 -0.46 7.55
C ARG A 170 8.00 -0.70 7.63
N LYS A 171 7.49 -1.58 6.78
CA LYS A 171 6.05 -1.87 6.68
C LYS A 171 5.47 -2.40 7.99
N GLU A 172 6.16 -3.32 8.64
CA GLU A 172 5.74 -3.90 9.91
C GLU A 172 5.62 -2.84 11.03
N ASP A 173 6.56 -1.90 11.11
CA ASP A 173 6.53 -0.82 12.11
C ASP A 173 5.33 0.13 11.86
N TRP A 174 5.03 0.38 10.59
CA TRP A 174 3.88 1.20 10.18
C TRP A 174 2.55 0.51 10.48
N MET A 175 2.43 -0.78 10.13
CA MET A 175 1.22 -1.58 10.34
C MET A 175 0.92 -1.81 11.82
N ASP A 176 1.94 -1.98 12.66
CA ASP A 176 1.79 -2.18 14.11
C ASP A 176 1.57 -0.86 14.87
N GLN A 177 1.41 0.27 14.17
CA GLN A 177 1.27 1.62 14.74
C GLN A 177 2.39 1.97 15.72
N ARG A 178 3.58 1.43 15.48
CA ARG A 178 4.81 1.71 16.24
C ARG A 178 5.87 2.23 15.28
N PRO A 179 5.62 3.36 14.57
CA PRO A 179 6.55 3.84 13.57
C PRO A 179 7.90 4.11 14.21
N SER A 180 8.91 3.37 13.74
CA SER A 180 10.31 3.64 14.06
C SER A 180 10.74 4.99 13.52
N ALA A 181 11.89 5.50 13.98
CA ALA A 181 12.43 6.75 13.46
C ALA A 181 12.57 6.67 11.92
N PRO A 182 12.08 7.69 11.19
CA PRO A 182 12.13 7.67 9.73
C PRO A 182 13.58 7.63 9.24
N ALA A 183 13.85 6.78 8.26
CA ALA A 183 15.11 6.82 7.53
C ALA A 183 15.05 7.84 6.40
N ALA A 184 16.22 8.37 6.04
CA ALA A 184 16.35 9.30 4.92
C ALA A 184 16.19 8.61 3.56
N THR A 185 16.45 7.32 3.45
CA THR A 185 16.39 6.54 2.19
C THR A 185 15.61 5.24 2.38
N PRO A 186 14.99 4.71 1.31
CA PRO A 186 14.23 3.46 1.37
C PRO A 186 15.11 2.21 1.50
N VAL A 187 16.38 2.32 1.13
CA VAL A 187 17.33 1.21 1.05
C VAL A 187 18.54 1.57 1.88
N GLU A 188 18.95 0.67 2.77
CA GLU A 188 20.21 0.79 3.51
C GLU A 188 21.41 0.52 2.57
N PRO A 189 22.51 1.28 2.71
CA PRO A 189 23.71 1.11 1.92
C PRO A 189 24.42 -0.23 2.19
#